data_AF-A0A9W3GSF6-F1
#
_entry.id   AF-A0A9W3GSF6-F1
#
_cell.length_a   1.000
_cell.length_b   1.000
_cell.length_c   1.000
_cell.angle_alpha   90.00
_cell.angle_beta   90.00
_cell.angle_gamma   90.00
#
_symmetry.space_group_name_H-M   'P 1'
#
loop_
_entity.id
_entity.type
_entity.pdbx_description
1 polymer ?
#
loop_
_entity_poly.entity_id
_entity_poly.type
_entity_poly.pdbx_seq_one_letter_code
_entity_poly.pdbx_strand_id
1 'polypeptide(L)'
;MADGPVAEVLLRRLEAADGGLDSAELAAELGVEHQAVVGAVKSLQALGEIIQAELRSTKRWELTAEGEEIAREGSHEARVFRSIPSEGLPQSELMRLPSGKVGFSKAMSNKWIRVDKSAADGPRVFRVVDSVEDEVQRRLQTVRGGQAEKLGEKERSELRKRKLLTEVTLKTYWVSKGSAFSTSISKQETELSPEMISSGSWRDRPFKPYNFSAHGVLPDSGHLHPLLKVRTQFRQIFLEMGFTEMPTDNFIESSFWNFDALFQPQQHPARDQHDTFFLQDPAQALQLPMDYVHRVKRTHSQGGYGSLGYKYNWKLDEARKNLLRTHTTSASARALYHLAQKKPFTPAKYFSIDRVFRNETLDATHLAEFHQIEGVVADHGLTLGHLMGVLREFFTKLGITQLRFKPTYNPYTEPSMEVFSYHQGLKKWVEVGNSGLFRPEMLLPMGLPENVSVIAWGLSLERPTMIKYGINNIRELVGHKVNLQMVYDSPLCRLDNEGDPPPTQEAA
;
A
#
# COMPACT_ATOMS: atom_id res chain seq x y z
N MET A 1 27.67 -24.42 -10.74
CA MET A 1 28.81 -25.33 -10.99
C MET A 1 29.47 -25.10 -12.37
N ALA A 2 29.29 -23.93 -13.02
CA ALA A 2 29.83 -23.70 -14.38
C ALA A 2 31.25 -23.10 -14.41
N ASP A 3 31.70 -22.43 -13.33
CA ASP A 3 32.95 -21.63 -13.36
C ASP A 3 34.23 -22.40 -12.97
N GLY A 4 34.10 -23.60 -12.38
CA GLY A 4 35.24 -24.37 -11.86
C GLY A 4 36.31 -24.73 -12.90
N PRO A 5 35.95 -25.28 -14.07
CA PRO A 5 36.92 -25.66 -15.09
C PRO A 5 37.66 -24.46 -15.70
N VAL A 6 36.94 -23.34 -15.90
CA VAL A 6 37.50 -22.12 -16.48
C VAL A 6 38.41 -21.40 -15.50
N ALA A 7 38.08 -21.40 -14.19
CA ALA A 7 38.90 -20.81 -13.15
C ALA A 7 40.25 -21.53 -12.98
N GLU A 8 40.27 -22.87 -12.98
CA GLU A 8 41.50 -23.65 -12.91
C GLU A 8 42.39 -23.44 -14.15
N VAL A 9 41.79 -23.42 -15.34
CA VAL A 9 42.52 -23.15 -16.59
C VAL A 9 43.07 -21.72 -16.59
N LEU A 10 42.31 -20.75 -16.10
CA LEU A 10 42.76 -19.36 -15.97
C LEU A 10 43.96 -19.26 -15.03
N LEU A 11 43.93 -19.91 -13.86
CA LEU A 11 45.07 -19.93 -12.93
C LEU A 11 46.31 -20.58 -13.56
N ARG A 12 46.18 -21.69 -14.28
CA ARG A 12 47.31 -22.35 -14.98
C ARG A 12 47.89 -21.47 -16.09
N ARG A 13 47.03 -20.79 -16.86
CA ARG A 13 47.50 -19.86 -17.89
C ARG A 13 48.17 -18.64 -17.29
N LEU A 14 47.64 -18.13 -16.17
CA LEU A 14 48.25 -17.02 -15.45
C LEU A 14 49.59 -17.42 -14.84
N GLU A 15 49.75 -18.67 -14.38
CA GLU A 15 51.02 -19.22 -13.92
C GLU A 15 52.10 -19.17 -15.02
N ALA A 16 51.74 -19.60 -16.23
CA ALA A 16 52.62 -19.65 -17.40
C ALA A 16 52.86 -18.29 -18.09
N ALA A 17 52.07 -17.26 -17.79
CA ALA A 17 52.19 -15.94 -18.40
C ALA A 17 53.18 -15.04 -17.63
N ASP A 18 54.06 -14.37 -18.37
CA ASP A 18 54.95 -13.33 -17.85
C ASP A 18 54.20 -11.99 -17.78
N GLY A 19 53.46 -11.79 -16.67
CA GLY A 19 52.78 -10.54 -16.34
C GLY A 19 51.29 -10.73 -16.06
N GLY A 20 50.48 -10.64 -17.11
CA GLY A 20 49.02 -10.73 -17.01
C GLY A 20 48.35 -11.22 -18.29
N LEU A 21 47.05 -11.44 -18.22
CA LEU A 21 46.22 -11.97 -19.30
C LEU A 21 45.01 -11.07 -19.53
N ASP A 22 44.65 -10.81 -20.79
CA ASP A 22 43.36 -10.20 -21.12
C ASP A 22 42.26 -11.27 -21.16
N SER A 23 41.17 -11.03 -20.43
CA SER A 23 40.01 -11.92 -20.37
C SER A 23 39.36 -12.21 -21.74
N ALA A 24 39.40 -11.28 -22.69
CA ALA A 24 38.81 -11.42 -24.01
C ALA A 24 39.72 -12.25 -24.94
N GLU A 25 41.03 -12.05 -24.87
CA GLU A 25 42.01 -12.87 -25.59
C GLU A 25 41.97 -14.31 -25.10
N LEU A 26 41.91 -14.51 -23.77
CA LEU A 26 41.79 -15.82 -23.16
C LEU A 26 40.47 -16.51 -23.55
N ALA A 27 39.35 -15.78 -23.59
CA ALA A 27 38.07 -16.33 -24.03
C ALA A 27 38.12 -16.80 -25.49
N ALA A 28 38.73 -15.99 -26.37
CA ALA A 28 38.91 -16.33 -27.78
C ALA A 28 39.83 -17.55 -27.98
N GLU A 29 40.92 -17.66 -27.22
CA GLU A 29 41.85 -18.79 -27.29
C GLU A 29 41.19 -20.10 -26.80
N LEU A 30 40.37 -20.02 -25.75
CA LEU A 30 39.68 -21.16 -25.18
C LEU A 30 38.41 -21.56 -25.95
N GLY A 31 37.96 -20.74 -26.91
CA GLY A 31 36.73 -20.96 -27.65
C GLY A 31 35.47 -20.89 -26.76
N VAL A 32 35.51 -20.08 -25.69
CA VAL A 32 34.40 -19.91 -24.74
C VAL A 32 33.84 -18.50 -24.79
N GLU A 33 32.58 -18.34 -24.38
CA GLU A 33 31.96 -17.03 -24.22
C GLU A 33 32.74 -16.18 -23.20
N HIS A 34 32.97 -14.91 -23.52
CA HIS A 34 33.70 -13.97 -22.65
C HIS A 34 33.10 -13.87 -21.24
N GLN A 35 31.77 -14.01 -21.12
CA GLN A 35 31.07 -14.00 -19.83
C GLN A 35 31.49 -15.15 -18.91
N ALA A 36 31.88 -16.31 -19.44
CA ALA A 36 32.36 -17.43 -18.63
C ALA A 36 33.73 -17.11 -17.99
N VAL A 37 34.62 -16.48 -18.75
CA VAL A 37 35.93 -16.03 -18.23
C VAL A 37 35.75 -14.92 -17.20
N VAL A 38 34.85 -13.97 -17.44
CA VAL A 38 34.52 -12.91 -16.46
C VAL A 38 33.93 -13.48 -15.17
N GLY A 39 33.06 -14.50 -15.26
CA GLY A 39 32.52 -15.21 -14.10
C GLY A 39 33.61 -15.89 -13.26
N ALA A 40 34.56 -16.54 -13.93
CA ALA A 40 35.72 -17.16 -13.29
C ALA A 40 36.64 -16.12 -12.60
N VAL A 41 36.93 -14.99 -13.25
CA VAL A 41 37.73 -13.90 -12.64
C VAL A 41 37.07 -13.38 -11.36
N LYS A 42 35.76 -13.11 -11.38
CA LYS A 42 35.04 -12.66 -10.18
C LYS A 42 35.05 -13.70 -9.06
N SER A 43 34.92 -14.97 -9.41
CA SER A 43 34.97 -16.08 -8.44
C SER A 43 36.35 -16.17 -7.77
N LEU A 44 37.42 -16.01 -8.53
CA LEU A 44 38.79 -16.01 -8.01
C LEU A 44 39.11 -14.76 -7.16
N GLN A 45 38.58 -13.59 -7.51
CA GLN A 45 38.67 -12.39 -6.64
C GLN A 45 37.90 -12.57 -5.33
N ALA A 46 36.79 -13.31 -5.33
CA ALA A 46 36.01 -13.58 -4.12
C ALA A 46 36.69 -14.56 -3.16
N LEU A 47 37.66 -15.35 -3.65
CA LEU A 47 38.46 -16.28 -2.84
C LEU A 47 39.65 -15.60 -2.14
N GLY A 48 39.79 -14.28 -2.27
CA GLY A 48 40.84 -13.47 -1.63
C GLY A 48 41.80 -12.85 -2.65
N GLU A 49 43.03 -12.56 -2.23
CA GLU A 49 44.06 -11.97 -3.10
C GLU A 49 44.79 -13.00 -3.98
N ILE A 50 44.07 -13.98 -4.53
CA ILE A 50 44.64 -14.99 -5.43
C ILE A 50 45.04 -14.34 -6.76
N ILE A 51 44.20 -13.43 -7.28
CA ILE A 51 44.44 -12.67 -8.50
C ILE A 51 44.15 -11.18 -8.28
N GLN A 52 44.80 -10.31 -9.04
CA GLN A 52 44.39 -8.93 -9.23
C GLN A 52 43.74 -8.81 -10.60
N ALA A 53 42.64 -8.06 -10.72
CA ALA A 53 41.98 -7.85 -11.99
C ALA A 53 41.63 -6.36 -12.17
N GLU A 54 42.23 -5.76 -13.19
CA GLU A 54 41.98 -4.37 -13.60
C GLU A 54 40.90 -4.36 -14.68
N LEU A 55 39.82 -3.62 -14.45
CA LEU A 55 38.77 -3.44 -15.46
C LEU A 55 39.22 -2.42 -16.51
N ARG A 56 39.36 -2.86 -17.76
CA ARG A 56 39.62 -2.01 -18.93
C ARG A 56 38.34 -1.90 -19.75
N SER A 57 38.15 -0.75 -20.39
CA SER A 57 36.98 -0.52 -21.23
C SER A 57 37.35 0.14 -22.53
N THR A 58 36.92 -0.47 -23.63
CA THR A 58 37.08 0.07 -24.99
C THR A 58 35.72 0.44 -25.52
N LYS A 59 35.58 1.69 -25.98
CA LYS A 59 34.35 2.20 -26.58
C LYS A 59 34.44 2.03 -28.09
N ARG A 60 33.40 1.48 -28.70
CA ARG A 60 33.21 1.48 -30.14
C ARG A 60 31.82 1.92 -30.51
N TRP A 61 31.69 2.54 -31.67
CA TRP A 61 30.41 3.00 -32.19
C TRP A 61 29.83 1.95 -33.12
N GLU A 62 28.59 1.58 -32.88
CA GLU A 62 27.84 0.65 -33.73
C GLU A 62 26.53 1.27 -34.20
N LEU A 63 26.15 0.95 -35.43
CA LEU A 63 24.83 1.30 -35.96
C LEU A 63 23.76 0.42 -35.32
N THR A 64 22.60 1.00 -35.05
CA THR A 64 21.41 0.23 -34.67
C THR A 64 20.82 -0.47 -35.90
N ALA A 65 19.90 -1.42 -35.71
CA ALA A 65 19.21 -2.07 -36.83
C ALA A 65 18.52 -1.04 -37.77
N GLU A 66 17.89 -0.02 -37.19
CA GLU A 66 17.28 1.10 -37.92
C GLU A 66 18.34 1.99 -38.60
N GLY A 67 19.46 2.27 -37.91
CA GLY A 67 20.59 3.00 -38.50
C GLY A 67 21.22 2.28 -39.69
N GLU A 68 21.28 0.95 -39.66
CA GLU A 68 21.79 0.11 -40.74
C GLU A 68 20.85 0.09 -41.96
N GLU A 69 19.53 0.08 -41.73
CA GLU A 69 18.52 0.27 -42.78
C GLU A 69 18.66 1.64 -43.44
N ILE A 70 18.74 2.71 -42.65
CA ILE A 70 18.88 4.08 -43.17
C ILE A 70 20.20 4.28 -43.92
N ALA A 71 21.30 3.69 -43.45
CA ALA A 71 22.58 3.74 -44.16
C ALA A 71 22.48 3.15 -45.58
N ARG A 72 21.61 2.14 -45.77
CA ARG A 72 21.41 1.46 -47.06
C ARG A 72 20.34 2.12 -47.93
N GLU A 73 19.18 2.43 -47.36
CA GLU A 73 17.97 2.82 -48.11
C GLU A 73 17.68 4.33 -48.09
N GLY A 74 18.40 5.09 -47.27
CA GLY A 74 18.17 6.53 -47.06
C GLY A 74 17.33 6.82 -45.82
N SER A 75 17.43 8.05 -45.34
CA SER A 75 16.68 8.52 -44.16
C SER A 75 15.18 8.59 -44.43
N HIS A 76 14.38 8.44 -43.38
CA HIS A 76 12.92 8.47 -43.50
C HIS A 76 12.44 9.79 -44.15
N GLU A 77 13.07 10.93 -43.81
CA GLU A 77 12.76 12.23 -44.41
C GLU A 77 13.11 12.30 -45.91
N ALA A 78 14.23 11.73 -46.33
CA ALA A 78 14.61 11.70 -47.75
C ALA A 78 13.74 10.72 -48.55
N ARG A 79 13.38 9.57 -47.97
CA ARG A 79 12.44 8.59 -48.55
C ARG A 79 11.05 9.21 -48.74
N VAL A 80 10.55 9.92 -47.72
CA VAL A 80 9.27 10.66 -47.79
C VAL A 80 9.33 11.75 -48.87
N PHE A 81 10.39 12.55 -48.91
CA PHE A 81 10.57 13.57 -49.95
C PHE A 81 10.53 12.94 -51.37
N ARG A 82 11.29 11.87 -51.60
CA ARG A 82 11.32 11.15 -52.89
C ARG A 82 9.98 10.52 -53.28
N SER A 83 9.14 10.16 -52.31
CA SER A 83 7.82 9.56 -52.56
C SER A 83 6.73 10.56 -52.99
N ILE A 84 6.92 11.87 -52.79
CA ILE A 84 5.92 12.89 -53.12
C ILE A 84 6.10 13.35 -54.58
N PRO A 85 5.16 13.13 -55.51
CA PRO A 85 5.27 13.64 -56.88
C PRO A 85 5.14 15.18 -56.92
N SER A 86 5.52 15.80 -58.04
CA SER A 86 5.37 17.25 -58.27
C SER A 86 3.91 17.72 -58.13
N GLU A 87 2.98 16.84 -58.47
CA GLU A 87 1.54 17.09 -58.35
C GLU A 87 1.05 17.09 -56.89
N GLY A 88 1.87 16.68 -55.91
CA GLY A 88 1.50 16.56 -54.50
C GLY A 88 0.85 15.23 -54.14
N LEU A 89 1.01 14.80 -52.89
CA LEU A 89 0.50 13.53 -52.36
C LEU A 89 -0.48 13.78 -51.20
N PRO A 90 -1.65 13.11 -51.13
CA PRO A 90 -2.53 13.19 -49.97
C PRO A 90 -1.79 12.81 -48.68
N GLN A 91 -1.95 13.62 -47.63
CA GLN A 91 -1.28 13.38 -46.34
C GLN A 91 -1.68 12.03 -45.74
N SER A 92 -2.95 11.62 -45.92
CA SER A 92 -3.47 10.33 -45.45
C SER A 92 -2.75 9.13 -46.06
N GLU A 93 -2.38 9.21 -47.34
CA GLU A 93 -1.64 8.18 -48.07
C GLU A 93 -0.16 8.18 -47.67
N LEU A 94 0.44 9.36 -47.56
CA LEU A 94 1.82 9.51 -47.11
C LEU A 94 2.05 8.91 -45.71
N MET A 95 1.10 9.11 -44.79
CA MET A 95 1.18 8.60 -43.41
C MET A 95 0.99 7.08 -43.29
N ARG A 96 0.53 6.40 -44.36
CA ARG A 96 0.41 4.92 -44.42
C ARG A 96 1.71 4.25 -44.87
N LEU A 97 2.65 5.00 -45.43
CA LEU A 97 3.96 4.45 -45.81
C LEU A 97 4.76 4.05 -44.55
N PRO A 98 5.60 3.00 -44.62
CA PRO A 98 6.41 2.54 -43.47
C PRO A 98 7.25 3.66 -42.83
N SER A 99 7.84 4.54 -43.66
CA SER A 99 8.62 5.72 -43.24
C SER A 99 7.78 7.00 -43.10
N GLY A 100 6.48 6.92 -43.35
CA GLY A 100 5.59 8.05 -43.59
C GLY A 100 5.47 8.99 -42.40
N LYS A 101 5.12 8.45 -41.23
CA LYS A 101 4.89 9.27 -40.02
C LYS A 101 6.16 9.94 -39.52
N VAL A 102 7.26 9.18 -39.43
CA VAL A 102 8.54 9.66 -38.90
C VAL A 102 9.21 10.61 -39.90
N GLY A 103 9.22 10.26 -41.18
CA GLY A 103 9.81 11.06 -42.25
C GLY A 103 9.05 12.36 -42.53
N PHE A 104 7.72 12.35 -42.43
CA PHE A 104 6.88 13.54 -42.64
C PHE A 104 7.19 14.66 -41.64
N SER A 105 7.21 14.34 -40.33
CA SER A 105 7.51 15.34 -39.30
C SER A 105 8.90 15.96 -39.49
N LYS A 106 9.89 15.16 -39.87
CA LYS A 106 11.26 15.63 -40.04
C LYS A 106 11.46 16.41 -41.35
N ALA A 107 10.86 15.96 -42.45
CA ALA A 107 10.84 16.69 -43.72
C ALA A 107 10.13 18.05 -43.60
N MET A 108 9.06 18.15 -42.80
CA MET A 108 8.41 19.42 -42.44
C MET A 108 9.35 20.34 -41.65
N SER A 109 10.05 19.80 -40.63
CA SER A 109 11.00 20.58 -39.82
C SER A 109 12.21 21.10 -40.61
N ASN A 110 12.63 20.33 -41.63
CA ASN A 110 13.71 20.70 -42.56
C ASN A 110 13.23 21.63 -43.69
N LYS A 111 11.93 21.99 -43.72
CA LYS A 111 11.29 22.81 -44.77
C LYS A 111 11.39 22.21 -46.18
N TRP A 112 11.49 20.88 -46.29
CA TRP A 112 11.55 20.18 -47.57
C TRP A 112 10.16 20.01 -48.22
N ILE A 113 9.12 20.00 -47.40
CA ILE A 113 7.74 19.78 -47.80
C ILE A 113 6.81 20.78 -47.11
N ARG A 114 5.64 21.04 -47.70
CA ARG A 114 4.57 21.89 -47.14
C ARG A 114 3.22 21.18 -47.25
N VAL A 115 2.30 21.53 -46.36
CA VAL A 115 0.92 21.00 -46.37
C VAL A 115 -0.03 22.07 -46.84
N ASP A 116 -0.87 21.74 -47.81
CA ASP A 116 -2.00 22.54 -48.26
C ASP A 116 -3.30 21.92 -47.76
N LYS A 117 -4.15 22.71 -47.09
CA LYS A 117 -5.42 22.26 -46.51
C LYS A 117 -6.63 22.62 -47.38
N SER A 118 -6.41 23.22 -48.55
CA SER A 118 -7.47 23.74 -49.42
C SER A 118 -8.02 22.74 -50.44
N ALA A 119 -7.45 21.53 -50.50
CA ALA A 119 -7.87 20.51 -51.46
C ALA A 119 -9.13 19.74 -50.99
N ALA A 120 -10.02 19.44 -51.93
CA ALA A 120 -11.32 18.81 -51.67
C ALA A 120 -11.22 17.35 -51.17
N ASP A 121 -10.07 16.71 -51.35
CA ASP A 121 -9.72 15.34 -50.91
C ASP A 121 -8.99 15.30 -49.55
N GLY A 122 -8.86 16.45 -48.87
CA GLY A 122 -8.20 16.59 -47.57
C GLY A 122 -6.80 17.21 -47.66
N PRO A 123 -6.04 17.31 -46.54
CA PRO A 123 -4.71 17.91 -46.55
C PRO A 123 -3.73 17.21 -47.50
N ARG A 124 -3.06 17.98 -48.36
CA ARG A 124 -2.16 17.49 -49.41
C ARG A 124 -0.75 18.03 -49.22
N VAL A 125 0.25 17.18 -49.43
CA VAL A 125 1.67 17.50 -49.18
C VAL A 125 2.39 17.76 -50.49
N PHE A 126 3.09 18.89 -50.58
CA PHE A 126 3.88 19.29 -51.75
C PHE A 126 5.35 19.43 -51.37
N ARG A 127 6.25 19.17 -52.33
CA ARG A 127 7.67 19.52 -52.20
C ARG A 127 7.84 21.04 -52.24
N VAL A 128 8.73 21.57 -51.42
CA VAL A 128 9.10 23.00 -51.39
C VAL A 128 10.40 23.25 -52.16
N VAL A 129 11.27 22.23 -52.21
CA VAL A 129 12.56 22.25 -52.91
C VAL A 129 12.58 21.16 -53.98
N ASP A 130 13.37 21.36 -55.04
CA ASP A 130 13.45 20.41 -56.17
C ASP A 130 14.33 19.19 -55.86
N SER A 131 15.34 19.36 -54.99
CA SER A 131 16.26 18.30 -54.58
C SER A 131 16.68 18.45 -53.11
N VAL A 132 17.03 17.32 -52.47
CA VAL A 132 17.51 17.27 -51.09
C VAL A 132 18.75 16.37 -51.02
N GLU A 133 19.72 16.77 -50.20
CA GLU A 133 20.87 15.93 -49.86
C GLU A 133 20.57 15.16 -48.57
N ASP A 134 20.73 13.84 -48.62
CA ASP A 134 20.50 12.97 -47.45
C ASP A 134 21.75 12.91 -46.57
N GLU A 135 21.99 14.00 -45.82
CA GLU A 135 23.13 14.08 -44.91
C GLU A 135 23.13 12.98 -43.84
N VAL A 136 21.94 12.52 -43.43
CA VAL A 136 21.78 11.50 -42.39
C VAL A 136 22.26 10.15 -42.91
N GLN A 137 21.84 9.76 -44.12
CA GLN A 137 22.35 8.55 -44.78
C GLN A 137 23.87 8.63 -44.97
N ARG A 138 24.38 9.76 -45.48
CA ARG A 138 25.82 9.95 -45.72
C ARG A 138 26.63 9.80 -44.43
N ARG A 139 26.18 10.41 -43.32
CA ARG A 139 26.83 10.30 -42.01
C ARG A 139 26.82 8.86 -41.50
N LEU A 140 25.71 8.13 -41.63
CA LEU A 140 25.62 6.72 -41.20
C LEU A 140 26.46 5.79 -42.08
N GLN A 141 26.61 6.08 -43.38
CA GLN A 141 27.55 5.35 -44.25
C GLN A 141 29.01 5.54 -43.83
N THR A 142 29.39 6.73 -43.36
CA THR A 142 30.73 6.98 -42.78
C THR A 142 30.95 6.17 -41.50
N VAL A 143 29.94 6.05 -40.64
CA VAL A 143 30.00 5.17 -39.46
C VAL A 143 30.14 3.70 -39.87
N ARG A 144 29.35 3.25 -40.85
CA ARG A 144 29.39 1.89 -41.39
C ARG A 144 30.76 1.53 -41.98
N GLY A 145 31.47 2.50 -42.56
CA GLY A 145 32.84 2.37 -43.04
C GLY A 145 33.92 2.35 -41.96
N GLY A 146 33.55 2.24 -40.67
CA GLY A 146 34.48 2.20 -39.54
C GLY A 146 35.09 3.57 -39.19
N GLN A 147 34.57 4.66 -39.74
CA GLN A 147 35.11 6.01 -39.57
C GLN A 147 34.23 6.88 -38.67
N ALA A 148 33.60 6.27 -37.66
CA ALA A 148 32.71 6.95 -36.72
C ALA A 148 33.37 8.13 -35.98
N GLU A 149 34.68 8.09 -35.78
CA GLU A 149 35.47 9.17 -35.16
C GLU A 149 35.67 10.41 -36.05
N LYS A 150 35.37 10.32 -37.36
CA LYS A 150 35.38 11.49 -38.24
C LYS A 150 34.14 12.38 -38.08
N LEU A 151 33.09 11.88 -37.42
CA LEU A 151 31.89 12.66 -37.11
C LEU A 151 32.12 13.51 -35.85
N GLY A 152 31.68 14.76 -35.88
CA GLY A 152 31.76 15.64 -34.71
C GLY A 152 30.85 15.19 -33.58
N GLU A 153 31.17 15.55 -32.33
CA GLU A 153 30.38 15.16 -31.15
C GLU A 153 28.90 15.59 -31.23
N LYS A 154 28.64 16.77 -31.81
CA LYS A 154 27.28 17.26 -32.05
C LYS A 154 26.48 16.34 -32.99
N GLU A 155 27.12 15.81 -34.02
CA GLU A 155 26.49 14.93 -35.01
C GLU A 155 26.22 13.55 -34.42
N ARG A 156 27.19 12.99 -33.68
CA ARG A 156 27.02 11.70 -32.97
C ARG A 156 25.92 11.78 -31.91
N SER A 157 25.85 12.89 -31.18
CA SER A 157 24.79 13.13 -30.19
C SER A 157 23.39 13.21 -30.82
N GLU A 158 23.27 13.83 -32.00
CA GLU A 158 22.02 13.87 -32.76
C GLU A 158 21.60 12.47 -33.24
N LEU A 159 22.52 11.71 -33.86
CA LEU A 159 22.25 10.34 -34.32
C LEU A 159 21.88 9.39 -33.17
N ARG A 160 22.49 9.58 -32.00
CA ARG A 160 22.15 8.83 -30.77
C ARG A 160 20.76 9.18 -30.25
N LYS A 161 20.39 10.47 -30.20
CA LYS A 161 19.02 10.90 -29.83
C LYS A 161 17.97 10.33 -30.77
N ARG A 162 18.33 10.16 -32.05
CA ARG A 162 17.50 9.53 -33.08
C ARG A 162 17.50 7.99 -33.04
N LYS A 163 18.23 7.36 -32.10
CA LYS A 163 18.39 5.90 -31.99
C LYS A 163 18.99 5.23 -33.24
N LEU A 164 19.80 5.95 -34.02
CA LEU A 164 20.46 5.43 -35.23
C LEU A 164 21.90 4.96 -34.98
N LEU A 165 22.47 5.37 -33.84
CA LEU A 165 23.84 5.11 -33.43
C LEU A 165 23.89 4.80 -31.93
N THR A 166 24.68 3.80 -31.55
CA THR A 166 24.88 3.39 -30.15
C THR A 166 26.36 3.27 -29.82
N GLU A 167 26.74 3.71 -28.62
CA GLU A 167 28.08 3.48 -28.07
C GLU A 167 28.09 2.13 -27.36
N VAL A 168 28.85 1.17 -27.89
CA VAL A 168 29.05 -0.14 -27.28
C VAL A 168 30.35 -0.08 -26.47
N THR A 169 30.23 -0.27 -25.16
CA THR A 169 31.39 -0.34 -24.26
C THR A 169 31.72 -1.81 -24.03
N LEU A 170 32.82 -2.26 -24.60
CA LEU A 170 33.40 -3.58 -24.32
C LEU A 170 34.22 -3.46 -23.04
N LYS A 171 33.85 -4.23 -22.03
CA LYS A 171 34.56 -4.31 -20.76
C LYS A 171 35.43 -5.57 -20.76
N THR A 172 36.73 -5.42 -20.66
CA THR A 172 37.67 -6.54 -20.51
C THR A 172 38.39 -6.43 -19.17
N TYR A 173 38.85 -7.55 -18.61
CA TYR A 173 39.70 -7.58 -17.44
C TYR A 173 41.13 -7.91 -17.84
N TRP A 174 42.07 -7.12 -17.34
CA TRP A 174 43.48 -7.46 -17.30
C TRP A 174 43.77 -8.15 -15.97
N VAL A 175 44.07 -9.44 -16.01
CA VAL A 175 44.26 -10.28 -14.83
C VAL A 175 45.74 -10.49 -14.58
N SER A 176 46.21 -10.27 -13.36
CA SER A 176 47.58 -10.49 -12.91
C SER A 176 47.64 -11.31 -11.62
N LYS A 177 48.82 -11.86 -11.30
CA LYS A 177 49.05 -12.67 -10.09
C LYS A 177 48.84 -11.80 -8.84
N GLY A 178 48.02 -12.28 -7.90
CA GLY A 178 47.84 -11.64 -6.60
C GLY A 178 48.90 -12.07 -5.58
N SER A 179 48.86 -11.50 -4.38
CA SER A 179 49.82 -11.78 -3.30
C SER A 179 49.71 -13.23 -2.77
N ALA A 180 48.54 -13.83 -2.87
CA ALA A 180 48.23 -15.20 -2.46
C ALA A 180 48.00 -16.13 -3.66
N PHE A 181 48.67 -15.88 -4.79
CA PHE A 181 48.51 -16.68 -6.00
C PHE A 181 48.84 -18.16 -5.74
N SER A 182 47.87 -19.04 -6.01
CA SER A 182 47.99 -20.50 -5.90
C SER A 182 47.22 -21.14 -7.05
N THR A 183 47.73 -22.24 -7.57
CA THR A 183 47.07 -23.07 -8.57
C THR A 183 46.07 -24.05 -7.95
N SER A 184 46.09 -24.20 -6.63
CA SER A 184 45.15 -25.03 -5.87
C SER A 184 44.21 -24.16 -5.03
N ILE A 185 42.92 -24.32 -5.26
CA ILE A 185 41.87 -23.62 -4.50
C ILE A 185 41.61 -24.43 -3.23
N SER A 186 42.15 -24.02 -2.09
CA SER A 186 41.82 -24.63 -0.80
C SER A 186 40.38 -24.26 -0.43
N LYS A 187 39.50 -25.26 -0.33
CA LYS A 187 38.10 -25.07 0.04
C LYS A 187 38.03 -24.71 1.53
N GLN A 188 37.60 -23.48 1.84
CA GLN A 188 37.38 -23.06 3.23
C GLN A 188 36.13 -23.75 3.80
N GLU A 189 36.20 -24.14 5.07
CA GLU A 189 35.06 -24.73 5.78
C GLU A 189 34.02 -23.63 6.09
N THR A 190 32.73 -23.94 5.94
CA THR A 190 31.64 -22.97 6.12
C THR A 190 31.08 -22.93 7.53
N GLU A 191 31.02 -24.09 8.18
CA GLU A 191 30.40 -24.25 9.50
C GLU A 191 31.25 -25.17 10.39
N LEU A 192 31.14 -24.96 11.70
CA LEU A 192 31.79 -25.80 12.68
C LEU A 192 30.93 -27.05 12.93
N SER A 193 31.46 -28.24 12.62
CA SER A 193 30.73 -29.49 12.85
C SER A 193 31.02 -30.08 14.24
N PRO A 194 30.09 -30.88 14.80
CA PRO A 194 30.32 -31.61 16.06
C PRO A 194 31.57 -32.50 16.05
N GLU A 195 31.91 -33.09 14.90
CA GLU A 195 33.09 -33.95 14.72
C GLU A 195 34.39 -33.15 14.75
N MET A 196 34.39 -31.95 14.16
CA MET A 196 35.53 -31.03 14.24
C MET A 196 35.78 -30.61 15.69
N ILE A 197 34.72 -30.32 16.45
CA ILE A 197 34.81 -29.99 17.88
C ILE A 197 35.43 -31.16 18.66
N SER A 198 34.96 -32.38 18.39
CA SER A 198 35.40 -33.59 19.08
C SER A 198 36.85 -33.98 18.75
N SER A 199 37.27 -33.79 17.50
CA SER A 199 38.62 -34.15 17.02
C SER A 199 39.67 -33.04 17.18
N GLY A 200 39.24 -31.80 17.44
CA GLY A 200 40.11 -30.63 17.46
C GLY A 200 40.54 -30.12 16.07
N SER A 201 40.06 -30.72 14.98
CA SER A 201 40.49 -30.40 13.61
C SER A 201 40.13 -28.99 13.14
N TRP A 202 39.25 -28.29 13.87
CA TRP A 202 38.90 -26.89 13.59
C TRP A 202 40.07 -25.92 13.81
N ARG A 203 41.09 -26.31 14.58
CA ARG A 203 42.26 -25.45 14.84
C ARG A 203 43.15 -25.26 13.61
N ASP A 204 43.15 -26.25 12.72
CA ASP A 204 44.08 -26.33 11.59
C ASP A 204 43.41 -26.06 10.23
N ARG A 205 42.10 -25.75 10.22
CA ARG A 205 41.33 -25.50 8.99
C ARG A 205 40.89 -24.02 8.88
N PRO A 206 41.08 -23.38 7.72
CA PRO A 206 40.57 -22.03 7.51
C PRO A 206 39.06 -22.02 7.29
N PHE A 207 38.35 -21.21 8.07
CA PHE A 207 36.91 -20.99 7.92
C PHE A 207 36.61 -19.78 7.06
N LYS A 208 35.54 -19.86 6.28
CA LYS A 208 35.03 -18.71 5.54
C LYS A 208 34.56 -17.65 6.55
N PRO A 209 35.01 -16.39 6.45
CA PRO A 209 34.56 -15.34 7.36
C PRO A 209 33.06 -15.10 7.19
N TYR A 210 32.35 -14.96 8.32
CA TYR A 210 30.91 -14.70 8.32
C TYR A 210 30.64 -13.25 7.89
N ASN A 211 29.66 -13.07 6.99
CA ASN A 211 29.27 -11.75 6.54
C ASN A 211 28.31 -11.10 7.55
N PHE A 212 28.85 -10.32 8.48
CA PHE A 212 28.07 -9.57 9.47
C PHE A 212 27.27 -8.39 8.90
N SER A 213 27.46 -8.05 7.62
CA SER A 213 26.68 -7.00 6.94
C SER A 213 25.37 -7.51 6.35
N ALA A 214 25.13 -8.82 6.33
CA ALA A 214 23.88 -9.41 5.88
C ALA A 214 22.88 -9.58 7.03
N HIS A 215 21.59 -9.44 6.74
CA HIS A 215 20.55 -9.80 7.72
C HIS A 215 20.57 -11.31 7.96
N GLY A 216 20.35 -11.69 9.23
CA GLY A 216 20.17 -13.09 9.60
C GLY A 216 18.88 -13.67 9.04
N VAL A 217 18.74 -14.99 9.14
CA VAL A 217 17.49 -15.67 8.82
C VAL A 217 16.49 -15.41 9.93
N LEU A 218 15.33 -14.85 9.59
CA LEU A 218 14.24 -14.69 10.53
C LEU A 218 13.65 -16.07 10.86
N PRO A 219 13.48 -16.42 12.15
CA PRO A 219 12.89 -17.70 12.52
C PRO A 219 11.40 -17.74 12.17
N ASP A 220 10.91 -18.93 11.81
CA ASP A 220 9.47 -19.16 11.67
C ASP A 220 8.78 -18.97 13.03
N SER A 221 7.73 -18.15 13.06
CA SER A 221 6.99 -17.85 14.28
C SER A 221 5.48 -17.72 14.02
N GLY A 222 4.68 -17.84 15.07
CA GLY A 222 3.24 -17.56 14.98
C GLY A 222 2.98 -16.06 14.90
N HIS A 223 1.97 -15.66 14.12
CA HIS A 223 1.64 -14.25 13.94
C HIS A 223 0.19 -13.95 14.36
N LEU A 224 0.00 -12.77 14.96
CA LEU A 224 -1.32 -12.22 15.30
C LEU A 224 -1.69 -11.12 14.32
N HIS A 225 -2.95 -11.08 13.91
CA HIS A 225 -3.45 -10.07 12.98
C HIS A 225 -3.32 -8.65 13.57
N PRO A 226 -2.82 -7.64 12.83
CA PRO A 226 -2.58 -6.28 13.34
C PRO A 226 -3.82 -5.64 13.98
N LEU A 227 -4.98 -5.71 13.32
CA LEU A 227 -6.25 -5.22 13.85
C LEU A 227 -6.60 -5.86 15.21
N LEU A 228 -6.32 -7.15 15.39
CA LEU A 228 -6.64 -7.87 16.63
C LEU A 228 -5.63 -7.58 17.74
N LYS A 229 -4.37 -7.28 17.39
CA LYS A 229 -3.39 -6.74 18.35
C LYS A 229 -3.91 -5.40 18.91
N VAL A 230 -4.38 -4.51 18.05
CA VAL A 230 -4.97 -3.23 18.45
C VAL A 230 -6.23 -3.43 19.27
N ARG A 231 -7.13 -4.33 18.86
CA ARG A 231 -8.34 -4.70 19.63
C ARG A 231 -7.98 -5.09 21.07
N THR A 232 -6.95 -5.91 21.23
CA THR A 232 -6.48 -6.38 22.54
C THR A 232 -6.03 -5.22 23.42
N GLN A 233 -5.36 -4.23 22.84
CA GLN A 233 -4.94 -3.04 23.57
C GLN A 233 -6.11 -2.13 23.96
N PHE A 234 -7.06 -1.89 23.06
CA PHE A 234 -8.29 -1.15 23.39
C PHE A 234 -9.07 -1.83 24.52
N ARG A 235 -9.21 -3.16 24.45
CA ARG A 235 -9.83 -3.96 25.51
C ARG A 235 -9.11 -3.77 26.84
N GLN A 236 -7.78 -3.78 26.84
CA GLN A 236 -6.98 -3.56 28.04
C GLN A 236 -7.20 -2.15 28.64
N ILE A 237 -7.25 -1.11 27.81
CA ILE A 237 -7.51 0.28 28.25
C ILE A 237 -8.85 0.37 28.97
N PHE A 238 -9.90 -0.25 28.44
CA PHE A 238 -11.20 -0.28 29.10
C PHE A 238 -11.15 -0.97 30.46
N LEU A 239 -10.48 -2.12 30.54
CA LEU A 239 -10.33 -2.87 31.80
C LEU A 239 -9.58 -2.06 32.85
N GLU A 240 -8.50 -1.37 32.46
CA GLU A 240 -7.75 -0.47 33.35
C GLU A 240 -8.58 0.73 33.84
N MET A 241 -9.52 1.21 33.02
CA MET A 241 -10.45 2.28 33.38
C MET A 241 -11.65 1.79 34.21
N GLY A 242 -11.68 0.50 34.54
CA GLY A 242 -12.73 -0.14 35.35
C GLY A 242 -14.03 -0.42 34.58
N PHE A 243 -13.96 -0.56 33.26
CA PHE A 243 -15.11 -0.95 32.44
C PHE A 243 -15.25 -2.48 32.41
N THR A 244 -16.49 -2.95 32.40
CA THR A 244 -16.83 -4.36 32.25
C THR A 244 -17.20 -4.65 30.79
N GLU A 245 -16.65 -5.73 30.23
CA GLU A 245 -16.96 -6.15 28.86
C GLU A 245 -18.40 -6.68 28.79
N MET A 246 -19.25 -6.06 27.96
CA MET A 246 -20.62 -6.53 27.75
C MET A 246 -20.68 -7.53 26.58
N PRO A 247 -21.53 -8.57 26.67
CA PRO A 247 -21.62 -9.60 25.64
C PRO A 247 -22.24 -9.02 24.36
N THR A 248 -21.76 -9.52 23.23
CA THR A 248 -22.18 -9.10 21.90
C THR A 248 -22.40 -10.31 20.98
N ASP A 249 -22.83 -11.44 21.52
CA ASP A 249 -22.96 -12.72 20.81
C ASP A 249 -24.19 -12.78 19.86
N ASN A 250 -24.43 -11.74 19.04
CA ASN A 250 -25.63 -11.63 18.20
C ASN A 250 -25.44 -10.74 16.95
N PHE A 251 -24.85 -11.23 15.86
CA PHE A 251 -24.72 -10.39 14.64
C PHE A 251 -26.07 -9.97 14.08
N ILE A 252 -27.06 -10.84 14.21
CA ILE A 252 -28.46 -10.56 13.91
C ILE A 252 -29.07 -9.84 15.09
N GLU A 253 -29.69 -8.69 14.82
CA GLU A 253 -30.43 -7.90 15.80
C GLU A 253 -31.83 -7.61 15.27
N SER A 254 -32.80 -7.46 16.17
CA SER A 254 -34.12 -6.98 15.77
C SER A 254 -34.09 -5.48 15.55
N SER A 255 -34.90 -5.00 14.60
CA SER A 255 -35.02 -3.56 14.32
C SER A 255 -35.46 -2.78 15.56
N PHE A 256 -36.22 -3.44 16.46
CA PHE A 256 -36.54 -2.92 17.78
C PHE A 256 -35.28 -2.55 18.58
N TRP A 257 -34.38 -3.50 18.84
CA TRP A 257 -33.19 -3.25 19.65
C TRP A 257 -32.17 -2.36 18.94
N ASN A 258 -32.07 -2.49 17.62
CA ASN A 258 -31.11 -1.72 16.84
C ASN A 258 -31.52 -0.25 16.65
N PHE A 259 -32.81 0.07 16.64
CA PHE A 259 -33.25 1.45 16.36
C PHE A 259 -34.30 1.95 17.36
N ASP A 260 -35.44 1.25 17.49
CA ASP A 260 -36.57 1.77 18.27
C ASP A 260 -36.22 1.92 19.77
N ALA A 261 -35.50 0.96 20.35
CA ALA A 261 -35.04 0.97 21.74
C ALA A 261 -34.09 2.14 22.04
N LEU A 262 -33.38 2.63 21.02
CA LEU A 262 -32.51 3.81 21.10
C LEU A 262 -33.28 5.12 20.95
N PHE A 263 -34.60 5.10 20.82
CA PHE A 263 -35.38 6.28 20.48
C PHE A 263 -35.06 6.86 19.09
N GLN A 264 -34.57 6.04 18.16
CA GLN A 264 -34.41 6.46 16.75
C GLN A 264 -35.73 6.24 15.99
N PRO A 265 -36.29 7.26 15.31
CA PRO A 265 -37.64 7.17 14.73
C PRO A 265 -37.73 6.18 13.56
N GLN A 266 -38.92 5.60 13.32
CA GLN A 266 -39.04 4.55 12.30
C GLN A 266 -38.82 5.01 10.86
N GLN A 267 -39.10 6.28 10.57
CA GLN A 267 -38.86 6.91 9.27
C GLN A 267 -37.41 7.40 9.09
N HIS A 268 -36.48 7.05 9.99
CA HIS A 268 -35.10 7.51 9.90
C HIS A 268 -34.40 6.90 8.66
N PRO A 269 -33.67 7.70 7.85
CA PRO A 269 -33.00 7.22 6.63
C PRO A 269 -32.08 6.03 6.85
N ALA A 270 -31.32 6.02 7.95
CA ALA A 270 -30.45 4.88 8.29
C ALA A 270 -31.17 3.51 8.41
N ARG A 271 -32.52 3.46 8.47
CA ARG A 271 -33.31 2.21 8.45
C ARG A 271 -33.70 1.78 7.03
N ASP A 272 -33.29 2.51 6.01
CA ASP A 272 -33.54 2.16 4.61
C ASP A 272 -32.72 0.93 4.21
N GLN A 273 -33.20 0.17 3.24
CA GLN A 273 -32.48 -0.96 2.64
C GLN A 273 -31.17 -0.52 1.98
N HIS A 274 -31.09 0.74 1.55
CA HIS A 274 -29.85 1.33 1.04
C HIS A 274 -28.76 1.50 2.11
N ASP A 275 -29.11 1.57 3.39
CA ASP A 275 -28.15 1.79 4.50
C ASP A 275 -27.97 0.55 5.39
N THR A 276 -28.98 -0.32 5.46
CA THR A 276 -29.02 -1.46 6.40
C THR A 276 -29.30 -2.78 5.70
N PHE A 277 -28.54 -3.82 6.06
CA PHE A 277 -28.79 -5.20 5.63
C PHE A 277 -29.92 -5.83 6.45
N PHE A 278 -31.12 -5.87 5.87
CA PHE A 278 -32.25 -6.64 6.41
C PHE A 278 -32.15 -8.12 6.04
N LEU A 279 -32.65 -8.99 6.92
CA LEU A 279 -32.63 -10.42 6.68
C LEU A 279 -33.83 -10.89 5.87
N GLN A 280 -33.56 -11.82 4.95
CA GLN A 280 -34.59 -12.65 4.33
C GLN A 280 -34.96 -13.84 5.24
N ASP A 281 -33.99 -14.42 5.94
CA ASP A 281 -34.19 -15.49 6.91
C ASP A 281 -33.13 -15.42 8.03
N PRO A 282 -33.50 -15.43 9.32
CA PRO A 282 -34.85 -15.25 9.84
C PRO A 282 -35.30 -13.79 9.68
N ALA A 283 -36.34 -13.50 8.89
CA ALA A 283 -36.81 -12.12 8.61
C ALA A 283 -37.45 -11.42 9.81
N GLN A 284 -38.04 -12.16 10.76
CA GLN A 284 -38.76 -11.60 11.90
C GLN A 284 -38.20 -12.11 13.22
N ALA A 285 -38.15 -11.21 14.21
CA ALA A 285 -37.80 -11.54 15.58
C ALA A 285 -38.86 -12.45 16.21
N LEU A 286 -38.43 -13.61 16.72
CA LEU A 286 -39.31 -14.58 17.36
C LEU A 286 -39.87 -14.07 18.70
N GLN A 287 -39.08 -13.32 19.45
CA GLN A 287 -39.46 -12.80 20.77
C GLN A 287 -38.93 -11.38 20.98
N LEU A 288 -39.77 -10.53 21.57
CA LEU A 288 -39.44 -9.18 22.02
C LEU A 288 -40.02 -8.96 23.43
N PRO A 289 -39.41 -8.11 24.28
CA PRO A 289 -39.94 -7.79 25.60
C PRO A 289 -41.18 -6.88 25.47
N MET A 290 -42.35 -7.47 25.29
CA MET A 290 -43.57 -6.75 24.89
C MET A 290 -43.94 -5.59 25.83
N ASP A 291 -43.71 -5.71 27.14
CA ASP A 291 -43.96 -4.61 28.08
C ASP A 291 -43.06 -3.40 27.81
N TYR A 292 -41.79 -3.63 27.51
CA TYR A 292 -40.87 -2.57 27.13
C TYR A 292 -41.23 -2.00 25.75
N VAL A 293 -41.55 -2.86 24.78
CA VAL A 293 -42.02 -2.47 23.44
C VAL A 293 -43.25 -1.55 23.53
N HIS A 294 -44.21 -1.84 24.40
CA HIS A 294 -45.38 -0.98 24.60
C HIS A 294 -45.02 0.40 25.15
N ARG A 295 -44.07 0.48 26.09
CA ARG A 295 -43.57 1.76 26.62
C ARG A 295 -42.84 2.55 25.53
N VAL A 296 -42.00 1.90 24.73
CA VAL A 296 -41.29 2.50 23.58
C VAL A 296 -42.29 2.99 22.53
N LYS A 297 -43.28 2.17 22.16
CA LYS A 297 -44.34 2.58 21.22
C LYS A 297 -45.05 3.85 21.71
N ARG A 298 -45.39 3.90 23.01
CA ARG A 298 -46.05 5.07 23.62
C ARG A 298 -45.16 6.30 23.52
N THR A 299 -43.90 6.22 23.95
CA THR A 299 -42.99 7.38 23.95
C THR A 299 -42.65 7.88 22.56
N HIS A 300 -42.45 6.97 21.61
CA HIS A 300 -42.20 7.34 20.21
C HIS A 300 -43.37 8.09 19.58
N SER A 301 -44.59 7.59 19.79
CA SER A 301 -45.77 8.12 19.10
C SER A 301 -46.42 9.29 19.84
N GLN A 302 -46.74 9.12 21.12
CA GLN A 302 -47.53 10.07 21.92
C GLN A 302 -46.67 10.94 22.84
N GLY A 303 -45.39 10.60 23.00
CA GLY A 303 -44.54 11.21 24.02
C GLY A 303 -44.72 10.57 25.41
N GLY A 304 -44.15 11.24 26.41
CA GLY A 304 -44.04 10.76 27.78
C GLY A 304 -42.68 11.10 28.37
N TYR A 305 -42.55 10.98 29.70
CA TYR A 305 -41.32 11.26 30.42
C TYR A 305 -40.73 12.67 30.13
N GLY A 306 -41.59 13.68 30.02
CA GLY A 306 -41.21 15.06 29.72
C GLY A 306 -41.05 15.38 28.22
N SER A 307 -41.10 14.38 27.34
CA SER A 307 -40.97 14.55 25.89
C SER A 307 -42.32 14.53 25.17
N LEU A 308 -42.38 15.22 24.01
CA LEU A 308 -43.54 15.23 23.13
C LEU A 308 -43.60 14.01 22.19
N GLY A 309 -42.56 13.18 22.19
CA GLY A 309 -42.39 12.11 21.20
C GLY A 309 -42.20 12.65 19.77
N TYR A 310 -42.19 11.75 18.80
CA TYR A 310 -42.04 12.10 17.38
C TYR A 310 -43.38 12.30 16.65
N LYS A 311 -44.52 12.09 17.34
CA LYS A 311 -45.87 12.35 16.81
C LYS A 311 -46.18 11.64 15.49
N TYR A 312 -45.82 10.35 15.40
CA TYR A 312 -46.11 9.48 14.26
C TYR A 312 -46.74 8.16 14.72
N ASN A 313 -47.27 7.40 13.76
CA ASN A 313 -47.81 6.08 14.03
C ASN A 313 -46.69 5.02 14.04
N TRP A 314 -46.32 4.56 15.23
CA TRP A 314 -45.30 3.52 15.42
C TRP A 314 -45.87 2.13 15.10
N LYS A 315 -45.21 1.41 14.18
CA LYS A 315 -45.63 0.10 13.66
C LYS A 315 -44.81 -1.02 14.29
N LEU A 316 -45.48 -2.01 14.87
CA LEU A 316 -44.82 -3.17 15.49
C LEU A 316 -44.13 -4.06 14.45
N ASP A 317 -44.72 -4.19 13.26
CA ASP A 317 -44.16 -5.04 12.20
C ASP A 317 -42.80 -4.53 11.70
N GLU A 318 -42.58 -3.22 11.72
CA GLU A 318 -41.27 -2.62 11.41
C GLU A 318 -40.22 -2.99 12.45
N ALA A 319 -40.59 -2.93 13.73
CA ALA A 319 -39.71 -3.28 14.84
C ALA A 319 -39.37 -4.78 14.90
N ARG A 320 -40.23 -5.64 14.34
CA ARG A 320 -40.01 -7.09 14.25
C ARG A 320 -39.02 -7.50 13.17
N LYS A 321 -38.73 -6.66 12.17
CA LYS A 321 -37.78 -7.01 11.11
C LYS A 321 -36.41 -7.30 11.71
N ASN A 322 -35.77 -8.40 11.33
CA ASN A 322 -34.38 -8.66 11.69
C ASN A 322 -33.44 -8.06 10.66
N LEU A 323 -32.25 -7.71 11.14
CA LEU A 323 -31.19 -7.09 10.36
C LEU A 323 -29.83 -7.52 10.90
N LEU A 324 -28.78 -7.31 10.13
CA LEU A 324 -27.42 -7.34 10.67
C LEU A 324 -27.17 -6.04 11.44
N ARG A 325 -26.66 -6.15 12.67
CA ARG A 325 -26.49 -4.99 13.55
C ARG A 325 -25.68 -3.88 12.86
N THR A 326 -26.14 -2.64 12.96
CA THR A 326 -25.50 -1.52 12.24
C THR A 326 -24.49 -0.74 13.08
N HIS A 327 -24.56 -0.91 14.40
CA HIS A 327 -23.69 -0.31 15.40
C HIS A 327 -23.81 -1.10 16.72
N THR A 328 -22.78 -1.02 17.57
CA THR A 328 -22.75 -1.69 18.88
C THR A 328 -23.69 -1.07 19.93
N THR A 329 -24.28 0.08 19.63
CA THR A 329 -25.21 0.79 20.53
C THR A 329 -26.47 -0.02 20.84
N SER A 330 -26.83 -0.98 19.99
CA SER A 330 -27.87 -1.96 20.27
C SER A 330 -27.51 -2.90 21.44
N ALA A 331 -26.25 -3.32 21.54
CA ALA A 331 -25.75 -4.08 22.68
C ALA A 331 -25.78 -3.23 23.96
N SER A 332 -25.43 -1.94 23.87
CA SER A 332 -25.59 -0.99 24.97
C SER A 332 -27.05 -0.87 25.43
N ALA A 333 -28.01 -0.80 24.49
CA ALA A 333 -29.44 -0.78 24.82
C ALA A 333 -29.87 -2.03 25.58
N ARG A 334 -29.40 -3.22 25.16
CA ARG A 334 -29.67 -4.48 25.87
C ARG A 334 -29.06 -4.47 27.26
N ALA A 335 -27.79 -4.08 27.40
CA ALA A 335 -27.09 -4.03 28.67
C ALA A 335 -27.77 -3.05 29.65
N LEU A 336 -28.16 -1.86 29.18
CA LEU A 336 -28.87 -0.86 29.98
C LEU A 336 -30.27 -1.31 30.36
N TYR A 337 -31.01 -1.97 29.46
CA TYR A 337 -32.31 -2.55 29.78
C TYR A 337 -32.20 -3.62 30.88
N HIS A 338 -31.19 -4.50 30.81
CA HIS A 338 -30.93 -5.49 31.86
C HIS A 338 -30.51 -4.83 33.17
N LEU A 339 -29.69 -3.78 33.11
CA LEU A 339 -29.31 -2.98 34.29
C LEU A 339 -30.54 -2.36 34.96
N ALA A 340 -31.49 -1.84 34.16
CA ALA A 340 -32.72 -1.23 34.63
C ALA A 340 -33.62 -2.20 35.42
N GLN A 341 -33.50 -3.52 35.18
CA GLN A 341 -34.30 -4.52 35.91
C GLN A 341 -33.69 -4.88 37.27
N LYS A 342 -32.44 -4.51 37.55
CA LYS A 342 -31.79 -4.78 38.84
C LYS A 342 -32.30 -3.82 39.92
N LYS A 343 -32.65 -4.36 41.09
CA LYS A 343 -33.06 -3.58 42.26
C LYS A 343 -32.18 -3.94 43.47
N PRO A 344 -31.51 -2.96 44.11
CA PRO A 344 -31.43 -1.54 43.74
C PRO A 344 -30.61 -1.32 42.44
N PHE A 345 -30.77 -0.14 41.82
CA PHE A 345 -29.88 0.30 40.75
C PHE A 345 -28.43 0.34 41.27
N THR A 346 -27.48 -0.05 40.43
CA THR A 346 -26.04 0.01 40.74
C THR A 346 -25.33 0.68 39.57
N PRO A 347 -24.53 1.74 39.78
CA PRO A 347 -23.73 2.36 38.74
C PRO A 347 -22.86 1.35 38.00
N ALA A 348 -22.69 1.54 36.70
CA ALA A 348 -21.95 0.59 35.87
C ALA A 348 -21.18 1.28 34.74
N LYS A 349 -20.06 0.67 34.36
CA LYS A 349 -19.24 1.03 33.22
C LYS A 349 -19.17 -0.18 32.29
N TYR A 350 -19.67 -0.06 31.06
CA TYR A 350 -19.68 -1.14 30.08
C TYR A 350 -18.89 -0.77 28.84
N PHE A 351 -18.24 -1.75 28.23
CA PHE A 351 -17.64 -1.57 26.92
C PHE A 351 -17.86 -2.80 26.05
N SER A 352 -17.81 -2.62 24.74
CA SER A 352 -17.77 -3.71 23.76
C SER A 352 -16.89 -3.34 22.59
N ILE A 353 -16.26 -4.35 21.99
CA ILE A 353 -15.56 -4.20 20.71
C ILE A 353 -16.04 -5.31 19.79
N ASP A 354 -16.87 -4.98 18.82
CA ASP A 354 -17.43 -6.00 17.94
C ASP A 354 -17.74 -5.49 16.54
N ARG A 355 -17.94 -6.43 15.62
CA ARG A 355 -18.24 -6.18 14.22
C ARG A 355 -19.67 -5.68 14.03
N VAL A 356 -19.82 -4.74 13.11
CA VAL A 356 -21.08 -4.13 12.68
C VAL A 356 -21.15 -4.11 11.16
N PHE A 357 -22.35 -4.01 10.63
CA PHE A 357 -22.64 -4.17 9.20
C PHE A 357 -23.45 -2.99 8.69
N ARG A 358 -22.99 -2.37 7.60
CA ARG A 358 -23.67 -1.23 6.96
C ARG A 358 -23.68 -1.44 5.46
N ASN A 359 -24.81 -1.18 4.82
CA ASN A 359 -24.94 -1.32 3.37
C ASN A 359 -24.36 -0.10 2.63
N GLU A 360 -23.14 0.28 2.99
CA GLU A 360 -22.43 1.39 2.37
C GLU A 360 -21.66 0.91 1.13
N THR A 361 -21.45 1.81 0.17
CA THR A 361 -20.65 1.49 -1.02
C THR A 361 -19.19 1.28 -0.61
N LEU A 362 -18.62 0.13 -0.98
CA LEU A 362 -17.23 -0.22 -0.64
C LEU A 362 -16.23 0.71 -1.35
N ASP A 363 -15.43 1.44 -0.56
CA ASP A 363 -14.35 2.31 -1.06
C ASP A 363 -13.02 2.02 -0.30
N ALA A 364 -12.02 2.91 -0.41
CA ALA A 364 -10.72 2.72 0.26
C ALA A 364 -10.77 2.95 1.78
N THR A 365 -11.86 3.53 2.28
CA THR A 365 -12.08 3.99 3.65
C THR A 365 -13.32 3.37 4.31
N HIS A 366 -14.25 2.85 3.52
CA HIS A 366 -15.52 2.26 3.96
C HIS A 366 -15.60 0.79 3.59
N LEU A 367 -15.92 -0.04 4.57
CA LEU A 367 -16.24 -1.46 4.41
C LEU A 367 -17.70 -1.68 4.79
N ALA A 368 -18.33 -2.67 4.15
CA ALA A 368 -19.68 -3.11 4.50
C ALA A 368 -19.74 -3.76 5.89
N GLU A 369 -18.59 -4.24 6.39
CA GLU A 369 -18.42 -4.74 7.74
C GLU A 369 -17.11 -4.21 8.36
N PHE A 370 -17.17 -3.75 9.60
CA PHE A 370 -16.03 -3.21 10.33
C PHE A 370 -16.28 -3.31 11.85
N HIS A 371 -15.26 -3.10 12.68
CA HIS A 371 -15.38 -3.22 14.13
C HIS A 371 -15.62 -1.85 14.76
N GLN A 372 -16.67 -1.77 15.56
CA GLN A 372 -16.99 -0.62 16.36
C GLN A 372 -16.64 -0.90 17.82
N ILE A 373 -15.99 0.09 18.43
CA ILE A 373 -15.68 0.14 19.85
C ILE A 373 -16.69 1.08 20.49
N GLU A 374 -17.25 0.68 21.62
CA GLU A 374 -18.19 1.53 22.36
C GLU A 374 -17.96 1.40 23.86
N GLY A 375 -17.98 2.55 24.55
CA GLY A 375 -17.94 2.68 25.99
C GLY A 375 -19.18 3.39 26.50
N VAL A 376 -19.73 2.91 27.61
CA VAL A 376 -20.95 3.42 28.26
C VAL A 376 -20.72 3.53 29.77
N VAL A 377 -21.10 4.66 30.37
CA VAL A 377 -21.09 4.85 31.82
C VAL A 377 -22.47 5.28 32.28
N ALA A 378 -23.06 4.52 33.19
CA ALA A 378 -24.35 4.78 33.82
C ALA A 378 -24.15 5.07 35.30
N ASP A 379 -24.50 6.28 35.74
CA ASP A 379 -24.34 6.71 37.14
C ASP A 379 -25.33 7.85 37.46
N HIS A 380 -25.33 8.30 38.70
CA HIS A 380 -26.13 9.42 39.16
C HIS A 380 -25.49 10.76 38.77
N GLY A 381 -26.27 11.63 38.13
CA GLY A 381 -25.84 13.03 37.88
C GLY A 381 -24.64 13.18 36.94
N LEU A 382 -24.45 12.27 35.97
CA LEU A 382 -23.44 12.46 34.93
C LEU A 382 -23.75 13.69 34.07
N THR A 383 -22.68 14.40 33.68
CA THR A 383 -22.73 15.66 32.93
C THR A 383 -21.90 15.53 31.66
N LEU A 384 -22.04 16.51 30.76
CA LEU A 384 -21.18 16.63 29.60
C LEU A 384 -19.68 16.74 29.97
N GLY A 385 -19.38 17.39 31.09
CA GLY A 385 -18.01 17.49 31.61
C GLY A 385 -17.43 16.14 32.02
N HIS A 386 -18.24 15.25 32.60
CA HIS A 386 -17.82 13.88 32.91
C HIS A 386 -17.50 13.10 31.63
N LEU A 387 -18.33 13.23 30.58
CA LEU A 387 -18.05 12.62 29.28
C LEU A 387 -16.72 13.11 28.67
N MET A 388 -16.49 14.41 28.67
CA MET A 388 -15.23 14.98 28.19
C MET A 388 -14.01 14.52 29.02
N GLY A 389 -14.18 14.37 30.34
CA GLY A 389 -13.14 13.86 31.24
C GLY A 389 -12.78 12.40 30.95
N VAL A 390 -13.79 11.53 30.84
CA VAL A 390 -13.59 10.10 30.50
C VAL A 390 -12.94 9.95 29.13
N LEU A 391 -13.40 10.69 28.12
CA LEU A 391 -12.80 10.69 26.78
C LEU A 391 -11.34 11.13 26.81
N ARG A 392 -11.01 12.18 27.58
CA ARG A 392 -9.63 12.64 27.72
C ARG A 392 -8.73 11.57 28.31
N GLU A 393 -9.20 10.89 29.37
CA GLU A 393 -8.43 9.81 30.00
C GLU A 393 -8.25 8.63 29.04
N PHE A 394 -9.32 8.23 28.36
CA PHE A 394 -9.32 7.16 27.37
C PHE A 394 -8.32 7.43 26.23
N PHE A 395 -8.38 8.62 25.63
CA PHE A 395 -7.47 9.00 24.55
C PHE A 395 -6.03 9.24 25.02
N THR A 396 -5.82 9.67 26.28
CA THR A 396 -4.48 9.80 26.85
C THR A 396 -3.79 8.44 26.94
N LYS A 397 -4.50 7.40 27.36
CA LYS A 397 -4.01 6.01 27.34
C LYS A 397 -3.74 5.46 25.92
N LEU A 398 -4.31 6.10 24.90
CA LEU A 398 -4.02 5.85 23.49
C LEU A 398 -2.86 6.69 22.92
N GLY A 399 -2.18 7.49 23.75
CA GLY A 399 -1.10 8.38 23.32
C GLY A 399 -1.60 9.70 22.67
N ILE A 400 -2.90 9.99 22.75
CA ILE A 400 -3.55 11.13 22.10
C ILE A 400 -3.90 12.20 23.13
N THR A 401 -3.20 13.34 23.08
CA THR A 401 -3.38 14.44 24.05
C THR A 401 -4.06 15.68 23.47
N GLN A 402 -3.92 15.91 22.16
CA GLN A 402 -4.52 17.05 21.47
C GLN A 402 -5.98 16.74 21.13
N LEU A 403 -6.92 17.12 22.00
CA LEU A 403 -8.35 16.86 21.80
C LEU A 403 -9.16 18.15 21.68
N ARG A 404 -10.13 18.14 20.76
CA ARG A 404 -11.19 19.14 20.64
C ARG A 404 -12.54 18.46 20.52
N PHE A 405 -13.56 19.10 21.09
CA PHE A 405 -14.93 18.59 21.08
C PHE A 405 -15.79 19.53 20.22
N LYS A 406 -16.59 18.96 19.34
CA LYS A 406 -17.48 19.69 18.44
C LYS A 406 -18.92 19.20 18.65
N PRO A 407 -19.90 20.09 18.88
CA PRO A 407 -21.31 19.70 18.93
C PRO A 407 -21.73 18.96 17.66
N THR A 408 -22.49 17.89 17.83
CA THR A 408 -23.05 17.09 16.73
C THR A 408 -24.49 16.68 17.05
N TYR A 409 -25.08 15.87 16.19
CA TYR A 409 -26.40 15.29 16.39
C TYR A 409 -26.33 13.77 16.30
N ASN A 410 -26.85 13.08 17.33
CA ASN A 410 -27.28 11.69 17.20
C ASN A 410 -28.74 11.59 17.69
N PRO A 411 -29.59 10.76 17.05
CA PRO A 411 -30.99 10.62 17.45
C PRO A 411 -31.21 10.22 18.91
N TYR A 412 -30.28 9.44 19.45
CA TYR A 412 -30.37 8.82 20.77
C TYR A 412 -29.61 9.56 21.87
N THR A 413 -28.92 10.67 21.56
CA THR A 413 -28.19 11.45 22.57
C THR A 413 -28.51 12.95 22.57
N GLU A 414 -28.62 13.53 23.77
CA GLU A 414 -28.74 14.97 23.97
C GLU A 414 -28.11 15.36 25.33
N PRO A 415 -27.01 16.15 25.36
CA PRO A 415 -26.24 16.66 24.21
C PRO A 415 -25.34 15.60 23.54
N SER A 416 -24.88 15.89 22.32
CA SER A 416 -23.96 15.05 21.53
C SER A 416 -22.70 15.81 21.10
N MET A 417 -21.55 15.14 21.04
CA MET A 417 -20.30 15.72 20.55
C MET A 417 -19.44 14.72 19.77
N GLU A 418 -18.82 15.20 18.70
CA GLU A 418 -17.68 14.58 18.03
C GLU A 418 -16.38 14.94 18.75
N VAL A 419 -15.43 14.03 18.73
CA VAL A 419 -14.08 14.21 19.27
C VAL A 419 -13.09 14.26 18.12
N PHE A 420 -12.26 15.30 18.09
CA PHE A 420 -11.22 15.50 17.10
C PHE A 420 -9.85 15.49 17.74
N SER A 421 -8.85 14.97 17.01
CA SER A 421 -7.45 15.07 17.38
C SER A 421 -6.57 15.64 16.27
N TYR A 422 -5.52 16.39 16.63
CA TYR A 422 -4.58 16.94 15.67
C TYR A 422 -3.53 15.89 15.27
N HIS A 423 -3.55 15.50 14.00
CA HIS A 423 -2.60 14.52 13.46
C HIS A 423 -1.34 15.20 12.94
N GLN A 424 -0.17 14.91 13.52
CA GLN A 424 1.07 15.61 13.21
C GLN A 424 1.53 15.41 11.76
N GLY A 425 1.44 14.19 11.23
CA GLY A 425 1.84 13.89 9.84
C GLY A 425 0.91 14.51 8.78
N LEU A 426 -0.37 14.70 9.11
CA LEU A 426 -1.37 15.25 8.18
C LEU A 426 -1.61 16.75 8.40
N LYS A 427 -1.03 17.32 9.47
CA LYS A 427 -1.15 18.72 9.89
C LYS A 427 -2.59 19.24 9.95
N LYS A 428 -3.55 18.36 10.29
CA LYS A 428 -4.99 18.68 10.36
C LYS A 428 -5.68 18.01 11.54
N TRP A 429 -6.82 18.57 11.96
CA TRP A 429 -7.73 17.93 12.90
C TRP A 429 -8.49 16.80 12.20
N VAL A 430 -8.46 15.61 12.78
CA VAL A 430 -9.11 14.39 12.29
C VAL A 430 -10.09 13.92 13.35
N GLU A 431 -11.28 13.49 12.92
CA GLU A 431 -12.29 12.91 13.80
C GLU A 431 -11.81 11.56 14.33
N VAL A 432 -11.81 11.41 15.66
CA VAL A 432 -11.35 10.20 16.37
C VAL A 432 -12.47 9.47 17.10
N GLY A 433 -13.68 10.05 17.18
CA GLY A 433 -14.83 9.38 17.76
C GLY A 433 -16.08 10.28 17.84
N ASN A 434 -17.20 9.65 18.17
CA ASN A 434 -18.49 10.30 18.39
C ASN A 434 -19.03 9.90 19.76
N SER A 435 -19.77 10.78 20.43
CA SER A 435 -20.24 10.58 21.80
C SER A 435 -21.48 11.41 22.14
N GLY A 436 -22.10 11.10 23.26
CA GLY A 436 -23.20 11.90 23.81
C GLY A 436 -23.77 11.34 25.10
N LEU A 437 -24.79 12.03 25.61
CA LEU A 437 -25.59 11.59 26.75
C LEU A 437 -26.88 10.96 26.25
N PHE A 438 -27.16 9.71 26.62
CA PHE A 438 -28.37 9.05 26.15
C PHE A 438 -29.63 9.79 26.62
N ARG A 439 -30.56 9.93 25.70
CA ARG A 439 -31.81 10.65 25.90
C ARG A 439 -32.68 10.01 26.99
N PRO A 440 -33.39 10.79 27.82
CA PRO A 440 -34.36 10.24 28.78
C PRO A 440 -35.44 9.38 28.10
N GLU A 441 -35.85 9.70 26.88
CA GLU A 441 -36.85 8.93 26.12
C GLU A 441 -36.35 7.55 25.68
N MET A 442 -35.04 7.33 25.67
CA MET A 442 -34.43 6.02 25.51
C MET A 442 -34.38 5.28 26.86
N LEU A 443 -33.90 5.95 27.91
CA LEU A 443 -33.56 5.32 29.21
C LEU A 443 -34.78 5.06 30.10
N LEU A 444 -35.69 6.02 30.23
CA LEU A 444 -36.82 5.95 31.17
C LEU A 444 -37.81 4.84 30.79
N PRO A 445 -38.13 4.59 29.50
CA PRO A 445 -38.93 3.42 29.12
C PRO A 445 -38.27 2.08 29.46
N MET A 446 -36.94 2.00 29.56
CA MET A 446 -36.27 0.77 30.01
C MET A 446 -36.58 0.47 31.48
N GLY A 447 -36.87 1.51 32.28
CA GLY A 447 -37.11 1.44 33.71
C GLY A 447 -35.95 1.97 34.56
N LEU A 448 -34.97 2.66 33.95
CA LEU A 448 -33.92 3.31 34.71
C LEU A 448 -34.50 4.44 35.59
N PRO A 449 -33.99 4.66 36.81
CA PRO A 449 -34.44 5.76 37.66
C PRO A 449 -34.17 7.13 37.02
N GLU A 450 -35.05 8.12 37.28
CA GLU A 450 -34.93 9.48 36.72
C GLU A 450 -33.65 10.23 37.14
N ASN A 451 -33.08 9.86 38.30
CA ASN A 451 -31.83 10.44 38.79
C ASN A 451 -30.57 9.74 38.24
N VAL A 452 -30.72 8.79 37.31
CA VAL A 452 -29.61 8.13 36.60
C VAL A 452 -29.48 8.75 35.22
N SER A 453 -28.26 9.12 34.85
CA SER A 453 -27.92 9.52 33.50
C SER A 453 -26.82 8.61 32.95
N VAL A 454 -26.78 8.50 31.62
CA VAL A 454 -25.87 7.58 30.93
C VAL A 454 -25.13 8.34 29.84
N ILE A 455 -23.80 8.26 29.87
CA ILE A 455 -22.92 8.84 28.86
C ILE A 455 -22.32 7.70 28.04
N ALA A 456 -22.14 7.92 26.74
CA ALA A 456 -21.56 6.92 25.85
C ALA A 456 -20.70 7.55 24.77
N TRP A 457 -19.76 6.78 24.24
CA TRP A 457 -18.95 7.14 23.09
C TRP A 457 -18.56 5.91 22.28
N GLY A 458 -18.26 6.12 21.01
CA GLY A 458 -17.78 5.07 20.14
C GLY A 458 -16.85 5.58 19.04
N LEU A 459 -16.08 4.64 18.50
CA LEU A 459 -15.13 4.86 17.40
C LEU A 459 -14.88 3.55 16.66
N SER A 460 -14.42 3.63 15.40
CA SER A 460 -13.99 2.45 14.63
C SER A 460 -12.62 1.97 15.10
N LEU A 461 -12.41 0.66 15.11
CA LEU A 461 -11.11 0.05 15.40
C LEU A 461 -10.13 0.16 14.21
N GLU A 462 -10.64 0.15 12.99
CA GLU A 462 -9.87 0.15 11.76
C GLU A 462 -9.13 1.48 11.56
N ARG A 463 -9.82 2.61 11.76
CA ARG A 463 -9.25 3.95 11.56
C ARG A 463 -7.98 4.21 12.40
N PRO A 464 -7.95 3.98 13.73
CA PRO A 464 -6.73 4.13 14.52
C PRO A 464 -5.68 3.08 14.16
N THR A 465 -6.07 1.86 13.78
CA THR A 465 -5.13 0.82 13.33
C THR A 465 -4.42 1.24 12.05
N MET A 466 -5.15 1.80 11.09
CA MET A 466 -4.62 2.30 9.83
C MET A 466 -3.60 3.42 10.06
N ILE A 467 -3.94 4.40 10.91
CA ILE A 467 -3.04 5.50 11.26
C ILE A 467 -1.77 4.94 11.92
N LYS A 468 -1.91 4.02 12.87
CA LYS A 468 -0.81 3.44 13.63
C LYS A 468 0.18 2.65 12.76
N TYR A 469 -0.33 1.81 11.86
CA TYR A 469 0.50 0.97 10.99
C TYR A 469 0.82 1.62 9.64
N GLY A 470 0.44 2.88 9.42
CA GLY A 470 0.70 3.60 8.17
C GLY A 470 -0.04 3.02 6.95
N ILE A 471 -1.21 2.41 7.16
CA ILE A 471 -2.00 1.75 6.11
C ILE A 471 -3.00 2.75 5.53
N ASN A 472 -2.97 2.95 4.21
CA ASN A 472 -3.85 3.91 3.53
C ASN A 472 -5.16 3.30 3.02
N ASN A 473 -5.24 1.98 2.91
CA ASN A 473 -6.40 1.27 2.37
C ASN A 473 -6.90 0.22 3.36
N ILE A 474 -8.14 0.38 3.83
CA ILE A 474 -8.76 -0.51 4.82
C ILE A 474 -8.86 -1.98 4.33
N ARG A 475 -8.92 -2.20 3.01
CA ARG A 475 -9.02 -3.54 2.41
C ARG A 475 -7.73 -4.34 2.46
N GLU A 476 -6.59 -3.66 2.63
CA GLU A 476 -5.30 -4.31 2.87
C GLU A 476 -5.21 -4.80 4.33
N LEU A 477 -5.96 -4.15 5.23
CA LEU A 477 -6.02 -4.48 6.64
C LEU A 477 -7.05 -5.59 6.95
N VAL A 478 -8.21 -5.62 6.29
CA VAL A 478 -9.32 -6.51 6.65
C VAL A 478 -9.84 -7.31 5.46
N GLY A 479 -10.01 -8.62 5.66
CA GLY A 479 -10.65 -9.53 4.72
C GLY A 479 -9.71 -10.59 4.15
N HIS A 480 -10.25 -11.47 3.30
CA HIS A 480 -9.50 -12.59 2.71
C HIS A 480 -8.41 -12.16 1.71
N LYS A 481 -8.36 -10.87 1.34
CA LYS A 481 -7.33 -10.28 0.47
C LYS A 481 -6.17 -9.64 1.25
N VAL A 482 -6.13 -9.84 2.58
CA VAL A 482 -5.05 -9.33 3.43
C VAL A 482 -3.69 -9.82 2.93
N ASN A 483 -2.71 -8.92 2.92
CA ASN A 483 -1.33 -9.29 2.62
C ASN A 483 -0.73 -9.99 3.85
N LEU A 484 -0.47 -11.30 3.76
CA LEU A 484 0.10 -12.06 4.88
C LEU A 484 1.51 -11.60 5.24
N GLN A 485 2.29 -11.10 4.28
CA GLN A 485 3.63 -10.57 4.57
C GLN A 485 3.55 -9.36 5.50
N MET A 486 2.56 -8.48 5.30
CA MET A 486 2.29 -7.37 6.22
C MET A 486 1.93 -7.87 7.63
N VAL A 487 1.20 -8.99 7.75
CA VAL A 487 0.88 -9.58 9.06
C VAL A 487 2.14 -10.12 9.73
N TYR A 488 3.04 -10.74 8.97
CA TYR A 488 4.30 -11.31 9.48
C TYR A 488 5.24 -10.23 9.98
N ASP A 489 5.38 -9.16 9.19
CA ASP A 489 6.27 -8.03 9.49
C ASP A 489 5.66 -7.05 10.51
N SER A 490 4.37 -7.21 10.86
CA SER A 490 3.69 -6.26 11.72
C SER A 490 4.32 -6.22 13.13
N PRO A 491 4.80 -5.05 13.57
CA PRO A 491 5.46 -4.94 14.86
C PRO A 491 4.48 -5.14 16.02
N LEU A 492 5.02 -5.17 17.24
CA LEU A 492 4.23 -5.13 18.47
C LEU A 492 3.36 -3.87 18.50
N CYS A 493 2.11 -4.05 18.92
CA CYS A 493 1.18 -2.95 19.06
C CYS A 493 1.43 -2.22 20.39
N ARG A 494 2.04 -1.02 20.35
CA ARG A 494 2.19 -0.08 21.50
C ARG A 494 1.55 1.27 21.17
N LEU A 495 0.51 1.68 21.90
CA LEU A 495 -0.30 2.90 21.62
C LEU A 495 0.20 4.08 22.46
N ASP A 496 0.90 3.76 23.54
CA ASP A 496 1.79 4.60 24.29
C ASP A 496 3.02 4.97 23.45
N ASN A 497 3.31 6.26 23.33
CA ASN A 497 4.49 6.81 22.62
C ASN A 497 5.83 6.39 23.26
N GLU A 498 5.83 5.56 24.31
CA GLU A 498 7.04 5.07 24.95
C GLU A 498 7.73 4.00 24.09
N GLY A 499 8.75 4.44 23.36
CA GLY A 499 9.62 3.56 22.57
C GLY A 499 9.15 3.34 21.14
N ASP A 500 8.30 4.20 20.58
CA ASP A 500 8.11 4.25 19.13
C ASP A 500 9.49 4.51 18.46
N PRO A 501 9.87 3.71 17.45
CA PRO A 501 11.10 3.95 16.73
C PRO A 501 11.07 5.38 16.15
N PRO A 502 12.19 6.13 16.21
CA PRO A 502 12.24 7.45 15.62
C PRO A 502 11.83 7.37 14.14
N PRO A 503 11.12 8.39 13.61
CA PRO A 503 10.84 8.45 12.18
C PRO A 503 12.16 8.28 11.41
N THR A 504 12.10 7.57 10.28
CA THR A 504 13.24 7.39 9.38
C THR A 504 13.92 8.73 9.16
N GLN A 505 15.23 8.81 9.42
CA GLN A 505 15.99 10.04 9.24
C GLN A 505 15.80 10.54 7.81
N GLU A 506 15.25 11.74 7.67
CA GLU A 506 15.27 12.46 6.39
C GLU A 506 16.73 12.82 6.10
N ALA A 507 17.34 12.07 5.18
CA ALA A 507 18.64 12.46 4.63
C ALA A 507 18.42 13.74 3.81
N ALA A 508 19.05 14.83 4.25
CA ALA A 508 18.95 16.17 3.66
C ALA A 508 19.54 16.27 2.25
#